data_AF-A0A351TES7-F1
#
_entry.id   AF-A0A351TES7-F1
#
_cell.length_a   1.000
_cell.length_b   1.000
_cell.length_c   1.000
_cell.angle_alpha   90.00
_cell.angle_beta   90.00
_cell.angle_gamma   90.00
#
_symmetry.space_group_name_H-M   'P 1'
#
loop_
_entity.id
_entity.type
_entity.pdbx_description
1 polymer ?
#
loop_
_entity_poly.entity_id
_entity_poly.type
_entity_poly.pdbx_seq_one_letter_code
_entity_poly.pdbx_strand_id
1 'polypeptide(L)'
;MNGEMHQICMLVSAARNAMAGKNGFACPLDGYVNSVRFRFVPEKTFLGEKARVVYSPLEWYAECIKRGVNDMKFLASLQVPDRTTLGFSNVNRSCMAAFHKDGLVTCWTALWEFDKTLKKWNVEYRECKWDSPPPEKPHFQNNAAELADILLRIGEFAERIECGNFADIFRNARDILKGIREIPDRYNNGRPVSLPDVPEGNKRMFHAASMADVFGAMGSWNDEPPYCAHLKGLDNEYESLSNELLRQIRLAVLYAVNEDGNAGRGQA
;
A
#
# COMPACT_ATOMS: atom_id res chain seq x y z
N MET A 1 4.72 4.86 4.96
CA MET A 1 4.53 4.12 3.69
C MET A 1 4.87 5.04 2.52
N ASN A 2 5.48 4.50 1.46
CA ASN A 2 5.81 5.29 0.28
C ASN A 2 4.59 5.64 -0.59
N GLY A 3 4.79 6.61 -1.48
CA GLY A 3 3.72 7.13 -2.36
C GLY A 3 3.19 6.12 -3.36
N GLU A 4 4.03 5.18 -3.82
CA GLU A 4 3.64 4.15 -4.79
C GLU A 4 2.55 3.23 -4.22
N MET A 5 2.85 2.60 -3.08
CA MET A 5 1.89 1.72 -2.42
C MET A 5 0.66 2.48 -1.94
N HIS A 6 0.85 3.69 -1.39
CA HIS A 6 -0.26 4.51 -0.95
C HIS A 6 -1.24 4.82 -2.10
N GLN A 7 -0.74 5.28 -3.25
CA GLN A 7 -1.59 5.61 -4.40
C GLN A 7 -2.33 4.40 -4.96
N ILE A 8 -1.68 3.23 -5.02
CA ILE A 8 -2.33 1.97 -5.41
C ILE A 8 -3.49 1.64 -4.46
N CYS A 9 -3.27 1.77 -3.15
CA CYS A 9 -4.33 1.51 -2.16
C CYS A 9 -5.53 2.47 -2.32
N MET A 10 -5.26 3.74 -2.61
CA MET A 10 -6.30 4.75 -2.90
C MET A 10 -7.11 4.37 -4.16
N LEU A 11 -6.44 4.01 -5.26
CA LEU A 11 -7.09 3.61 -6.51
C LEU A 11 -7.95 2.36 -6.34
N VAL A 12 -7.42 1.32 -5.67
CA VAL A 12 -8.14 0.06 -5.46
C VAL A 12 -9.38 0.28 -4.60
N SER A 13 -9.25 0.94 -3.45
CA SER A 13 -10.39 1.18 -2.55
C SER A 13 -11.51 1.99 -3.23
N ALA A 14 -11.15 3.08 -3.94
CA ALA A 14 -12.11 3.89 -4.68
C ALA A 14 -12.80 3.10 -5.81
N ALA A 15 -12.03 2.30 -6.58
CA ALA A 15 -12.58 1.48 -7.66
C ALA A 15 -13.55 0.41 -7.13
N ARG A 16 -13.16 -0.31 -6.06
CA ARG A 16 -13.99 -1.34 -5.44
C ARG A 16 -15.32 -0.77 -4.92
N ASN A 17 -15.28 0.36 -4.22
CA ASN A 17 -16.51 0.97 -3.71
C ASN A 17 -17.42 1.49 -4.82
N ALA A 18 -16.84 2.03 -5.90
CA ALA A 18 -17.60 2.46 -7.07
C ALA A 18 -18.23 1.27 -7.82
N MET A 19 -17.51 0.16 -7.98
CA MET A 19 -18.03 -1.09 -8.55
C MET A 19 -19.17 -1.68 -7.70
N ALA A 20 -19.06 -1.58 -6.38
CA ALA A 20 -20.08 -2.01 -5.42
C ALA A 20 -21.29 -1.05 -5.33
N GLY A 21 -21.28 0.07 -6.06
CA GLY A 21 -22.36 1.06 -6.04
C GLY A 21 -22.48 1.85 -4.74
N LYS A 22 -21.44 1.85 -3.88
CA LYS A 22 -21.45 2.58 -2.60
C LYS A 22 -21.29 4.08 -2.82
N ASN A 23 -20.35 4.48 -3.68
CA ASN A 23 -19.97 5.87 -3.97
C ASN A 23 -19.64 6.04 -5.46
N GLY A 24 -19.63 7.28 -5.96
CA GLY A 24 -19.01 7.58 -7.27
C GLY A 24 -17.49 7.40 -7.21
N PHE A 25 -16.86 7.04 -8.33
CA PHE A 25 -15.40 6.92 -8.38
C PHE A 25 -14.74 8.31 -8.27
N ALA A 26 -13.91 8.49 -7.24
CA ALA A 26 -13.06 9.66 -7.08
C ALA A 26 -11.73 9.23 -6.45
N CYS A 27 -10.62 9.59 -7.10
CA CYS A 27 -9.27 9.36 -6.57
C CYS A 27 -8.40 10.58 -6.93
N PRO A 28 -8.32 11.60 -6.05
CA PRO A 28 -7.50 12.76 -6.30
C PRO A 28 -6.01 12.39 -6.32
N LEU A 29 -5.23 13.13 -7.11
CA LEU A 29 -3.78 12.98 -7.13
C LEU A 29 -3.16 13.80 -6.00
N ASP A 30 -2.13 13.24 -5.38
CA ASP A 30 -1.32 13.99 -4.42
C ASP A 30 -0.59 15.16 -5.09
N GLY A 31 -0.40 16.26 -4.36
CA GLY A 31 0.22 17.47 -4.91
C GLY A 31 1.68 17.31 -5.38
N TYR A 32 2.34 16.21 -4.99
CA TYR A 32 3.69 15.87 -5.47
C TYR A 32 3.68 15.07 -6.80
N VAL A 33 2.50 14.69 -7.29
CA VAL A 33 2.30 14.05 -8.60
C VAL A 33 1.96 15.13 -9.62
N ASN A 34 2.68 15.14 -10.74
CA ASN A 34 2.44 16.01 -11.88
C ASN A 34 1.38 15.41 -12.82
N SER A 35 1.54 14.14 -13.18
CA SER A 35 0.67 13.46 -14.12
C SER A 35 0.51 11.99 -13.76
N VAL A 36 -0.63 11.41 -14.17
CA VAL A 36 -0.87 9.98 -14.15
C VAL A 36 -1.36 9.55 -15.54
N ARG A 37 -0.92 8.38 -16.00
CA ARG A 37 -1.45 7.76 -17.21
C ARG A 37 -1.58 6.25 -17.01
N PHE A 38 -2.51 5.65 -17.74
CA PHE A 38 -2.78 4.21 -17.67
C PHE A 38 -2.70 3.63 -19.07
N ARG A 39 -1.82 2.63 -19.25
CA ARG A 39 -1.62 1.92 -20.50
C ARG A 39 -2.19 0.51 -20.36
N PHE A 40 -3.25 0.24 -21.12
CA PHE A 40 -3.89 -1.06 -21.20
C PHE A 40 -3.07 -2.04 -22.05
N VAL A 41 -3.29 -3.34 -21.83
CA VAL A 41 -2.71 -4.38 -22.68
C VAL A 41 -3.17 -4.14 -24.13
N PRO A 42 -2.28 -4.25 -25.14
CA PRO A 42 -2.66 -4.10 -26.53
C PRO A 42 -3.76 -5.07 -26.94
N GLU A 43 -4.75 -4.55 -27.66
CA GLU A 43 -5.75 -5.38 -28.33
C GLU A 43 -5.35 -5.57 -29.79
N LYS A 44 -5.56 -6.80 -30.29
CA LYS A 44 -5.45 -7.07 -31.72
C LYS A 44 -6.62 -6.41 -32.45
N THR A 45 -6.29 -5.48 -33.33
CA THR A 45 -7.24 -4.88 -34.26
C THR A 45 -6.90 -5.28 -35.69
N PHE A 46 -7.81 -5.05 -36.63
CA PHE A 46 -7.54 -5.26 -38.07
C PHE A 46 -6.34 -4.44 -38.58
N LEU A 47 -5.98 -3.34 -37.91
CA LEU A 47 -4.86 -2.45 -38.24
C LEU A 47 -3.59 -2.75 -37.43
N GLY A 48 -3.54 -3.88 -36.71
CA GLY A 48 -2.42 -4.26 -35.84
C GLY A 48 -2.75 -4.17 -34.35
N GLU A 49 -1.74 -4.33 -33.51
CA GLU A 49 -1.88 -4.21 -32.05
C GLU A 49 -1.73 -2.75 -31.61
N LYS A 50 -2.73 -2.21 -30.91
CA LYS A 50 -2.67 -0.85 -30.36
C LYS A 50 -3.03 -0.86 -28.90
N ALA A 51 -2.10 -0.39 -28.06
CA ALA A 51 -2.35 -0.15 -26.65
C ALA A 51 -3.24 1.10 -26.50
N ARG A 52 -4.30 0.99 -25.71
CA ARG A 52 -5.07 2.15 -25.28
C ARG A 52 -4.35 2.85 -24.13
N VAL A 53 -4.31 4.18 -24.18
CA VAL A 53 -3.76 5.01 -23.09
C VAL A 53 -4.82 6.03 -22.68
N VAL A 54 -4.99 6.21 -21.37
CA VAL A 54 -5.85 7.25 -20.77
C VAL A 54 -5.06 8.04 -19.73
N TYR A 55 -5.52 9.24 -19.39
CA TYR A 55 -4.70 10.26 -18.71
C TYR A 55 -5.30 10.74 -17.38
N SER A 56 -6.31 10.05 -16.87
CA SER A 56 -6.85 10.31 -15.54
C SER A 56 -7.34 9.03 -14.86
N PRO A 57 -7.40 9.00 -13.51
CA PRO A 57 -7.99 7.88 -12.79
C PRO A 57 -9.45 7.62 -13.18
N LEU A 58 -10.22 8.67 -13.46
CA LEU A 58 -11.64 8.56 -13.83
C LEU A 58 -11.81 7.88 -15.20
N GLU A 59 -11.02 8.28 -16.20
CA GLU A 59 -11.02 7.62 -17.51
C GLU A 59 -10.57 6.17 -17.43
N TRP A 60 -9.55 5.89 -16.60
CA TRP A 60 -9.09 4.53 -16.33
C TRP A 60 -10.20 3.66 -15.74
N TYR A 61 -10.86 4.14 -14.68
CA TYR A 61 -11.98 3.44 -14.06
C TYR A 61 -13.09 3.15 -15.08
N ALA A 62 -13.52 4.17 -15.85
CA ALA A 62 -14.55 4.00 -16.87
C ALA A 62 -14.18 2.94 -17.92
N GLU A 63 -12.91 2.91 -18.34
CA GLU A 63 -12.42 1.92 -19.29
C GLU A 63 -12.32 0.51 -18.66
N CYS A 64 -11.94 0.38 -17.39
CA CYS A 64 -11.98 -0.89 -16.66
C CYS A 64 -13.40 -1.46 -16.62
N ILE A 65 -14.41 -0.63 -16.32
CA ILE A 65 -15.82 -1.04 -16.34
C ILE A 65 -16.24 -1.50 -17.75
N LYS A 66 -15.87 -0.74 -18.78
CA LYS A 66 -16.14 -1.11 -20.19
C LYS A 66 -15.53 -2.47 -20.55
N ARG A 67 -14.33 -2.76 -20.02
CA ARG A 67 -13.59 -4.03 -20.21
C ARG A 67 -14.08 -5.17 -19.31
N GLY A 68 -15.16 -4.96 -18.55
CA GLY A 68 -15.78 -5.99 -17.74
C GLY A 68 -15.09 -6.28 -16.41
N VAL A 69 -14.20 -5.40 -15.93
CA VAL A 69 -13.67 -5.50 -14.56
C VAL A 69 -14.82 -5.35 -13.57
N ASN A 70 -14.94 -6.27 -12.62
CA ASN A 70 -15.99 -6.29 -11.60
C ASN A 70 -15.48 -6.22 -10.16
N ASP A 71 -14.18 -6.39 -9.96
CA ASP A 71 -13.54 -6.32 -8.66
C ASP A 71 -12.05 -6.02 -8.84
N MET A 72 -11.44 -5.49 -7.79
CA MET A 72 -10.00 -5.23 -7.74
C MET A 72 -9.44 -5.61 -6.38
N LYS A 73 -8.18 -6.06 -6.33
CA LYS A 73 -7.44 -6.25 -5.08
C LYS A 73 -6.07 -5.60 -5.15
N PHE A 74 -5.65 -5.02 -4.04
CA PHE A 74 -4.29 -4.61 -3.80
C PHE A 74 -3.45 -5.83 -3.45
N LEU A 75 -2.32 -6.02 -4.14
CA LEU A 75 -1.35 -7.06 -3.83
C LEU A 75 0.02 -6.46 -3.60
N ALA A 76 0.75 -7.02 -2.64
CA ALA A 76 2.14 -6.69 -2.34
C ALA A 76 2.86 -7.91 -1.78
N SER A 77 4.17 -7.98 -2.03
CA SER A 77 5.01 -9.01 -1.43
C SER A 77 5.13 -8.81 0.09
N LEU A 78 5.04 -9.90 0.85
CA LEU A 78 5.28 -9.91 2.29
C LEU A 78 6.76 -9.89 2.66
N GLN A 79 7.62 -10.24 1.70
CA GLN A 79 9.07 -10.25 1.84
C GLN A 79 9.70 -9.44 0.72
N VAL A 80 10.79 -8.76 1.04
CA VAL A 80 11.59 -8.03 0.06
C VAL A 80 13.02 -8.51 0.17
N PRO A 81 13.76 -8.65 -0.95
CA PRO A 81 15.16 -9.06 -0.89
C PRO A 81 16.04 -8.08 -0.10
N ASP A 82 15.72 -6.79 -0.16
CA ASP A 82 16.49 -5.73 0.47
C ASP A 82 15.57 -4.61 0.99
N ARG A 83 15.49 -4.46 2.31
CA ARG A 83 14.65 -3.43 2.96
C ARG A 83 15.19 -2.01 2.76
N THR A 84 16.49 -1.86 2.54
CA THR A 84 17.16 -0.55 2.42
C THR A 84 16.67 0.23 1.20
N THR A 85 16.14 -0.47 0.20
CA THR A 85 15.69 0.12 -1.06
C THR A 85 14.20 0.52 -1.07
N LEU A 86 13.44 0.24 -0.01
CA LEU A 86 11.98 0.35 -0.03
C LEU A 86 11.40 1.77 -0.15
N GLY A 87 12.19 2.79 0.14
CA GLY A 87 11.80 4.18 -0.04
C GLY A 87 12.15 4.73 -1.43
N PHE A 88 12.85 3.96 -2.27
CA PHE A 88 13.02 4.30 -3.69
C PHE A 88 11.77 3.90 -4.49
N SER A 89 11.47 4.71 -5.50
CA SER A 89 10.39 4.44 -6.45
C SER A 89 10.70 3.22 -7.31
N ASN A 90 9.67 2.47 -7.71
CA ASN A 90 9.76 1.31 -8.62
C ASN A 90 10.44 0.06 -8.01
N VAL A 91 10.70 0.07 -6.71
CA VAL A 91 11.25 -1.09 -5.98
C VAL A 91 10.13 -1.98 -5.44
N ASN A 92 8.99 -1.38 -5.10
CA ASN A 92 7.89 -2.13 -4.50
C ASN A 92 7.19 -2.95 -5.58
N ARG A 93 7.19 -4.27 -5.40
CA ARG A 93 6.47 -5.21 -6.28
C ARG A 93 4.99 -5.28 -5.90
N SER A 94 4.35 -4.13 -5.79
CA SER A 94 2.91 -4.03 -5.54
C SER A 94 2.14 -3.89 -6.84
N CYS A 95 0.91 -4.40 -6.88
CA CYS A 95 0.04 -4.22 -8.05
C CYS A 95 -1.45 -4.15 -7.69
N MET A 96 -2.24 -3.60 -8.62
CA MET A 96 -3.69 -3.70 -8.60
C MET A 96 -4.09 -4.91 -9.44
N ALA A 97 -4.55 -5.98 -8.81
CA ALA A 97 -5.15 -7.11 -9.51
C ALA A 97 -6.59 -6.77 -9.88
N ALA A 98 -6.92 -6.77 -11.17
CA ALA A 98 -8.27 -6.54 -11.68
C ALA A 98 -8.89 -7.87 -12.12
N PHE A 99 -10.09 -8.15 -11.62
CA PHE A 99 -10.84 -9.37 -11.91
C PHE A 99 -11.98 -9.04 -12.86
N HIS A 100 -12.03 -9.75 -13.99
CA HIS A 100 -13.04 -9.55 -15.02
C HIS A 100 -14.18 -10.57 -14.88
N LYS A 101 -15.36 -10.22 -15.42
CA LYS A 101 -16.56 -11.08 -15.39
C LYS A 101 -16.38 -12.41 -16.14
N ASP A 102 -15.47 -12.46 -17.12
CA ASP A 102 -15.16 -13.65 -17.92
C ASP A 102 -14.07 -14.54 -17.29
N GLY A 103 -13.60 -14.20 -16.08
CA GLY A 103 -12.55 -14.92 -15.37
C GLY A 103 -11.13 -14.47 -15.71
N LEU A 104 -10.94 -13.53 -16.64
CA LEU A 104 -9.63 -12.92 -16.88
C LEU A 104 -9.16 -12.17 -15.62
N VAL A 105 -7.86 -12.28 -15.33
CA VAL A 105 -7.20 -11.47 -14.30
C VAL A 105 -6.06 -10.68 -14.95
N THR A 106 -6.05 -9.37 -14.73
CA THR A 106 -4.93 -8.50 -15.10
C THR A 106 -4.32 -7.88 -13.86
N CYS A 107 -3.07 -7.42 -13.96
CA CYS A 107 -2.34 -6.78 -12.87
C CYS A 107 -1.76 -5.47 -13.38
N TRP A 108 -1.93 -4.41 -12.59
CA TRP A 108 -1.44 -3.08 -12.91
C TRP A 108 -0.25 -2.72 -12.03
N THR A 109 0.90 -2.50 -12.65
CA THR A 109 2.12 -2.07 -11.95
C THR A 109 2.44 -0.62 -12.27
N ALA A 110 2.94 0.12 -11.28
CA ALA A 110 3.30 1.51 -11.44
C ALA A 110 4.75 1.67 -11.91
N LEU A 111 4.99 2.72 -12.70
CA LEU A 111 6.30 3.25 -13.02
C LEU A 111 6.29 4.75 -12.69
N TRP A 112 7.17 5.16 -11.80
CA TRP A 112 7.32 6.51 -11.28
C TRP A 112 8.61 7.13 -11.81
N GLU A 113 8.48 8.27 -12.47
CA GLU A 113 9.60 9.03 -13.02
C GLU A 113 9.60 10.44 -12.43
N PHE A 114 10.71 10.84 -11.83
CA PHE A 114 10.84 12.17 -11.24
C PHE A 114 11.19 13.22 -12.29
N ASP A 115 10.33 14.21 -12.46
CA ASP A 115 10.60 15.40 -13.26
C ASP A 115 11.38 16.42 -12.43
N LYS A 116 12.67 16.58 -12.75
CA LYS A 116 13.56 17.51 -12.05
C LYS A 116 13.15 18.98 -12.22
N THR A 117 12.53 19.33 -13.34
CA THR A 117 12.13 20.71 -13.66
C THR A 117 10.89 21.08 -12.85
N LEU A 118 9.88 20.21 -12.85
CA LEU A 118 8.63 20.42 -12.12
C LEU A 118 8.75 20.08 -10.63
N LYS A 119 9.81 19.36 -10.24
CA LYS A 119 10.01 18.79 -8.90
C LYS A 119 8.83 17.92 -8.46
N LYS A 120 8.30 17.12 -9.38
CA LYS A 120 7.10 16.31 -9.22
C LYS A 120 7.25 14.96 -9.92
N TRP A 121 6.38 14.02 -9.60
CA TRP A 121 6.38 12.67 -10.15
C TRP A 121 5.42 12.52 -11.34
N ASN A 122 5.88 11.89 -12.41
CA ASN A 122 5.03 11.38 -13.48
C ASN A 122 4.82 9.88 -13.24
N VAL A 123 3.56 9.44 -13.22
CA VAL A 123 3.21 8.04 -12.91
C VAL A 123 2.55 7.39 -14.11
N GLU A 124 3.08 6.23 -14.53
CA GLU A 124 2.46 5.37 -15.54
C GLU A 124 2.07 4.04 -14.90
N TYR A 125 0.79 3.70 -14.96
CA TYR A 125 0.31 2.36 -14.67
C TYR A 125 0.26 1.54 -15.96
N ARG A 126 0.88 0.36 -15.94
CA ARG A 126 0.85 -0.58 -17.07
C ARG A 126 0.07 -1.81 -16.68
N GLU A 127 -0.91 -2.15 -17.51
CA GLU A 127 -1.64 -3.41 -17.39
C GLU A 127 -0.83 -4.56 -17.99
N CYS A 128 -0.78 -5.66 -17.25
CA CYS A 128 -0.20 -6.92 -17.68
C CYS A 128 -1.25 -8.02 -17.50
N LYS A 129 -1.31 -8.98 -18.44
CA LYS A 129 -2.08 -10.20 -18.21
C LYS A 129 -1.44 -11.00 -17.09
N TRP A 130 -2.27 -11.59 -16.23
CA TRP A 130 -1.80 -12.56 -15.27
C TRP A 130 -2.07 -13.94 -15.84
N ASP A 131 -1.04 -14.59 -16.39
CA ASP A 131 -1.19 -15.85 -17.13
C ASP A 131 -1.56 -17.04 -16.22
N SER A 132 -1.27 -16.95 -14.93
CA SER A 132 -1.58 -17.99 -13.93
C SER A 132 -2.05 -17.35 -12.62
N PRO A 133 -3.26 -16.78 -12.59
CA PRO A 133 -3.82 -16.23 -11.37
C PRO A 133 -4.20 -17.38 -10.41
N PRO A 134 -4.26 -17.13 -9.10
CA PRO A 134 -4.80 -18.11 -8.17
C PRO A 134 -6.24 -18.48 -8.56
N PRO A 135 -6.67 -19.75 -8.34
CA PRO A 135 -7.99 -20.22 -8.74
C PRO A 135 -9.12 -19.48 -8.00
N GLU A 136 -8.82 -18.99 -6.80
CA GLU A 136 -9.72 -18.17 -6.00
C GLU A 136 -9.11 -16.79 -5.75
N LYS A 137 -9.98 -15.80 -5.54
CA LYS A 137 -9.55 -14.46 -5.15
C LYS A 137 -8.86 -14.55 -3.79
N PRO A 138 -7.68 -13.92 -3.62
CA PRO A 138 -6.97 -13.98 -2.35
C PRO A 138 -7.77 -13.28 -1.25
N HIS A 139 -7.86 -13.93 -0.10
CA HIS A 139 -8.43 -13.38 1.13
C HIS A 139 -7.33 -13.14 2.16
N PHE A 140 -7.46 -12.04 2.90
CA PHE A 140 -6.47 -11.64 3.89
C PHE A 140 -7.08 -11.70 5.28
N GLN A 141 -6.31 -12.23 6.24
CA GLN A 141 -6.75 -12.31 7.62
C GLN A 141 -6.48 -11.00 8.36
N ASN A 142 -7.34 -10.68 9.32
CA ASN A 142 -7.13 -9.56 10.21
C ASN A 142 -5.95 -9.87 11.14
N ASN A 143 -4.87 -9.10 11.05
CA ASN A 143 -3.67 -9.25 11.87
C ASN A 143 -3.48 -8.11 12.88
N ALA A 144 -4.56 -7.48 13.36
CA ALA A 144 -4.48 -6.35 14.28
C ALA A 144 -3.73 -6.68 15.58
N ALA A 145 -3.90 -7.90 16.10
CA ALA A 145 -3.25 -8.34 17.34
C ALA A 145 -1.74 -8.47 17.13
N GLU A 146 -1.33 -9.13 16.05
CA GLU A 146 0.08 -9.34 15.67
C GLU A 146 0.76 -8.01 15.32
N LEU A 147 0.06 -7.11 14.63
CA LEU A 147 0.57 -5.76 14.38
C LEU A 147 0.76 -4.98 15.69
N ALA A 148 -0.19 -5.05 16.62
CA ALA A 148 -0.07 -4.38 17.92
C ALA A 148 1.05 -4.95 18.79
N ASP A 149 1.31 -6.25 18.70
CA ASP A 149 2.41 -6.94 19.37
C ASP A 149 3.78 -6.51 18.83
N ILE A 150 3.98 -6.58 17.51
CA ILE A 150 5.27 -6.19 16.93
C ILE A 150 5.56 -4.71 17.13
N LEU A 151 4.56 -3.83 17.07
CA LEU A 151 4.74 -2.40 17.36
C LEU A 151 5.17 -2.15 18.81
N LEU A 152 4.70 -2.96 19.77
CA LEU A 152 5.17 -2.88 21.15
C LEU A 152 6.64 -3.33 21.24
N ARG A 153 6.93 -4.54 20.76
CA ARG A 153 8.27 -5.16 20.86
C ARG A 153 9.34 -4.34 20.16
N ILE A 154 9.06 -3.86 18.94
CA ILE A 154 10.03 -3.03 18.20
C ILE A 154 10.14 -1.62 18.77
N GLY A 155 9.09 -1.11 19.42
CA GLY A 155 9.15 0.13 20.20
C GLY A 155 10.08 0.01 21.40
N GLU A 156 9.94 -1.04 22.22
CA GLU A 156 10.83 -1.32 23.34
C GLU A 156 12.27 -1.57 22.88
N PHE A 157 12.44 -2.25 21.75
CA PHE A 157 13.75 -2.43 21.12
C PHE A 157 14.37 -1.10 20.69
N ALA A 158 13.61 -0.22 20.04
CA ALA A 158 14.06 1.09 19.61
C ALA A 158 14.58 1.93 20.80
N GLU A 159 13.90 1.89 21.96
CA GLU A 159 14.40 2.54 23.19
C GLU A 159 15.74 1.93 23.65
N ARG A 160 15.86 0.59 23.66
CA ARG A 160 17.09 -0.11 24.08
C ARG A 160 18.30 0.25 23.22
N ILE A 161 18.08 0.47 21.92
CA ILE A 161 19.13 0.91 20.99
C ILE A 161 19.28 2.43 20.91
N GLU A 162 18.63 3.19 21.79
CA GLU A 162 18.71 4.66 21.86
C GLU A 162 18.15 5.40 20.62
N CYS A 163 17.22 4.75 19.91
CA CYS A 163 16.50 5.29 18.75
C CYS A 163 15.06 5.73 19.14
N GLY A 164 14.94 6.57 20.17
CA GLY A 164 13.65 6.91 20.81
C GLY A 164 12.64 7.60 19.88
N ASN A 165 13.09 8.30 18.84
CA ASN A 165 12.22 8.84 17.79
C ASN A 165 11.41 7.75 17.06
N PHE A 166 11.99 6.57 16.84
CA PHE A 166 11.26 5.44 16.27
C PHE A 166 10.38 4.75 17.30
N ALA A 167 10.81 4.66 18.56
CA ALA A 167 9.95 4.17 19.64
C ALA A 167 8.63 4.97 19.74
N ASP A 168 8.72 6.30 19.61
CA ASP A 168 7.56 7.18 19.56
C ASP A 168 6.65 6.88 18.36
N ILE A 169 7.22 6.64 17.17
CA ILE A 169 6.45 6.27 15.97
C ILE A 169 5.68 4.97 16.23
N PHE A 170 6.34 3.93 16.74
CA PHE A 170 5.72 2.63 16.95
C PHE A 170 4.65 2.67 18.05
N ARG A 171 4.90 3.39 19.14
CA ARG A 171 3.92 3.61 20.21
C ARG A 171 2.69 4.34 19.70
N ASN A 172 2.88 5.43 18.93
CA ASN A 172 1.78 6.21 18.36
C ASN A 172 0.96 5.37 17.36
N ALA A 173 1.61 4.60 16.49
CA ALA A 173 0.94 3.70 15.56
C ALA A 173 0.09 2.65 16.29
N ARG A 174 0.63 2.08 17.38
CA ARG A 174 -0.09 1.12 18.23
C ARG A 174 -1.28 1.73 18.94
N ASP A 175 -1.15 2.95 19.47
CA ASP A 175 -2.24 3.65 20.14
C ASP A 175 -3.39 3.96 19.17
N ILE A 176 -3.07 4.37 17.94
CA ILE A 176 -4.07 4.57 16.89
C ILE A 176 -4.71 3.24 16.50
N LEU A 177 -3.94 2.18 16.30
CA LEU A 177 -4.47 0.85 15.98
C LEU A 177 -5.47 0.37 17.03
N LYS A 178 -5.18 0.61 18.33
CA LYS A 178 -6.03 0.23 19.46
C LYS A 178 -7.19 1.19 19.73
N GLY A 179 -7.30 2.31 19.00
CA GLY A 179 -8.30 3.34 19.26
C GLY A 179 -8.10 4.11 20.56
N ILE A 180 -6.88 4.09 21.11
CA ILE A 180 -6.49 4.92 22.27
C ILE A 180 -6.25 6.36 21.81
N ARG A 181 -5.76 6.52 20.57
CA ARG A 181 -5.54 7.80 19.92
C ARG A 181 -6.33 7.87 18.61
N GLU A 182 -6.90 9.03 18.32
CA GLU A 182 -7.54 9.30 17.04
C GLU A 182 -6.54 9.47 15.90
N ILE A 183 -6.97 9.21 14.68
CA ILE A 183 -6.18 9.55 13.49
C ILE A 183 -6.14 11.08 13.39
N PRO A 184 -4.95 11.70 13.26
CA PRO A 184 -4.86 13.14 13.14
C PRO A 184 -5.41 13.60 11.78
N ASP A 185 -6.02 14.79 11.73
CA ASP A 185 -6.48 15.37 10.46
C ASP A 185 -5.32 15.69 9.49
N ARG A 186 -4.12 15.95 10.05
CA ARG A 186 -2.93 16.35 9.32
C ARG A 186 -1.68 15.65 9.84
N TYR A 187 -0.75 15.37 8.95
CA TYR A 187 0.62 14.98 9.29
C TYR A 187 1.39 16.18 9.88
N ASN A 188 2.53 15.89 10.54
CA ASN A 188 3.40 16.92 11.14
C ASN A 188 3.89 17.99 10.14
N ASN A 189 3.93 17.66 8.84
CA ASN A 189 4.27 18.60 7.77
C ASN A 189 3.08 19.47 7.30
N GLY A 190 1.95 19.42 8.01
CA GLY A 190 0.74 20.19 7.71
C GLY A 190 -0.11 19.61 6.58
N ARG A 191 0.29 18.54 5.90
CA ARG A 191 -0.54 17.92 4.85
C ARG A 191 -1.73 17.16 5.45
N PRO A 192 -2.92 17.22 4.85
CA PRO A 192 -4.05 16.39 5.26
C PRO A 192 -3.68 14.90 5.23
N VAL A 193 -4.20 14.15 6.21
CA VAL A 193 -4.11 12.69 6.17
C VAL A 193 -5.10 12.19 5.11
N SER A 194 -4.55 11.56 4.07
CA SER A 194 -5.33 10.86 3.05
C SER A 194 -5.44 9.39 3.43
N LEU A 195 -6.65 8.84 3.39
CA LEU A 195 -6.94 7.43 3.71
C LEU A 195 -7.73 6.80 2.57
N PRO A 196 -7.53 5.50 2.30
CA PRO A 196 -8.31 4.78 1.32
C PRO A 196 -9.79 4.75 1.74
N ASP A 197 -10.68 4.62 0.75
CA ASP A 197 -12.12 4.55 0.98
C ASP A 197 -12.48 3.14 1.48
N VAL A 198 -12.18 2.88 2.76
CA VAL A 198 -12.33 1.57 3.43
C VAL A 198 -13.19 1.70 4.69
N PRO A 199 -13.75 0.60 5.24
CA PRO A 199 -14.48 0.63 6.49
C PRO A 199 -13.71 1.30 7.64
N GLU A 200 -14.41 1.94 8.57
CA GLU A 200 -13.78 2.75 9.63
C GLU A 200 -12.77 1.96 10.47
N GLY A 201 -13.08 0.69 10.81
CA GLY A 201 -12.15 -0.18 11.51
C GLY A 201 -10.84 -0.42 10.74
N ASN A 202 -10.91 -0.47 9.41
CA ASN A 202 -9.77 -0.67 8.54
C ASN A 202 -8.95 0.61 8.36
N LYS A 203 -9.56 1.79 8.48
CA LYS A 203 -8.84 3.08 8.39
C LYS A 203 -7.76 3.21 9.46
N ARG A 204 -8.07 2.82 10.71
CA ARG A 204 -7.08 2.82 11.81
C ARG A 204 -5.94 1.86 11.54
N MET A 205 -6.25 0.64 11.07
CA MET A 205 -5.24 -0.34 10.70
C MET A 205 -4.34 0.16 9.56
N PHE A 206 -4.93 0.71 8.50
CA PHE A 206 -4.19 1.29 7.38
C PHE A 206 -3.29 2.45 7.84
N HIS A 207 -3.81 3.36 8.65
CA HIS A 207 -3.04 4.49 9.15
C HIS A 207 -1.88 4.05 10.05
N ALA A 208 -2.13 3.14 11.00
CA ALA A 208 -1.09 2.59 11.86
C ALA A 208 0.01 1.89 11.06
N ALA A 209 -0.35 1.04 10.10
CA ALA A 209 0.61 0.38 9.22
C ALA A 209 1.37 1.39 8.34
N SER A 210 0.70 2.42 7.83
CA SER A 210 1.34 3.48 7.05
C SER A 210 2.34 4.30 7.87
N MET A 211 1.99 4.63 9.11
CA MET A 211 2.85 5.35 10.05
C MET A 211 4.08 4.52 10.43
N ALA A 212 3.90 3.22 10.68
CA ALA A 212 4.98 2.31 11.04
C ALA A 212 5.86 1.86 9.86
N ASP A 213 5.45 2.14 8.62
CA ASP A 213 6.25 1.84 7.43
C ASP A 213 7.34 2.91 7.24
N VAL A 214 8.41 2.72 8.02
CA VAL A 214 9.58 3.59 8.20
C VAL A 214 10.80 3.11 7.41
N PHE A 215 10.63 2.30 6.36
CA PHE A 215 11.74 1.67 5.64
C PHE A 215 12.19 2.46 4.39
N GLY A 216 13.52 2.56 4.19
CA GLY A 216 14.16 2.73 2.88
C GLY A 216 14.31 4.16 2.32
N ALA A 217 14.19 5.20 3.14
CA ALA A 217 14.50 6.59 2.79
C ALA A 217 15.59 7.15 3.73
N MET A 218 16.13 8.35 3.47
CA MET A 218 17.06 8.98 4.42
C MET A 218 16.38 9.27 5.77
N GLY A 219 17.08 8.95 6.86
CA GLY A 219 16.54 8.96 8.22
C GLY A 219 15.60 7.79 8.51
N SER A 220 15.68 6.71 7.74
CA SER A 220 14.81 5.54 7.91
C SER A 220 15.31 4.60 9.00
N TRP A 221 14.47 3.62 9.33
CA TRP A 221 14.81 2.53 10.23
C TRP A 221 16.00 1.68 9.76
N ASN A 222 16.36 1.76 8.47
CA ASN A 222 17.50 1.04 7.90
C ASN A 222 18.81 1.86 7.94
N ASP A 223 18.81 3.07 8.49
CA ASP A 223 19.98 3.95 8.52
C ASP A 223 20.73 3.82 9.86
N GLU A 224 20.38 4.65 10.85
CA GLU A 224 21.01 4.66 12.18
C GLU A 224 20.73 3.40 13.01
N PRO A 225 19.49 2.87 13.07
CA PRO A 225 19.17 1.74 13.95
C PRO A 225 20.02 0.47 13.81
N PRO A 226 20.39 -0.03 12.60
CA PRO A 226 21.26 -1.20 12.50
C PRO A 226 22.64 -0.96 13.12
N TYR A 227 23.20 0.25 12.98
CA TYR A 227 24.47 0.61 13.61
C TYR A 227 24.34 0.65 15.14
N CYS A 228 23.27 1.26 15.67
CA CYS A 228 23.02 1.29 17.12
C CYS A 228 22.79 -0.10 17.70
N ALA A 229 22.10 -0.98 16.98
CA ALA A 229 21.94 -2.38 17.36
C ALA A 229 23.29 -3.13 17.38
N HIS A 230 24.15 -2.89 16.37
CA HIS A 230 25.47 -3.49 16.29
C HIS A 230 26.36 -3.11 17.49
N LEU A 231 26.38 -1.82 17.87
CA LEU A 231 27.14 -1.35 19.05
C LEU A 231 26.73 -2.05 20.36
N LYS A 232 25.52 -2.60 20.41
CA LYS A 232 24.97 -3.30 21.58
C LYS A 232 24.95 -4.82 21.41
N GLY A 233 25.47 -5.36 20.30
CA GLY A 233 25.47 -6.80 19.99
C GLY A 233 24.08 -7.38 19.73
N LEU A 234 23.16 -6.57 19.19
CA LEU A 234 21.74 -6.89 18.98
C LEU A 234 21.37 -7.07 17.50
N ASP A 235 22.33 -7.35 16.62
CA ASP A 235 22.15 -7.46 15.17
C ASP A 235 21.03 -8.44 14.78
N ASN A 236 21.01 -9.63 15.39
CA ASN A 236 20.00 -10.66 15.11
C ASN A 236 18.59 -10.24 15.54
N GLU A 237 18.48 -9.53 16.66
CA GLU A 237 17.19 -9.04 17.16
C GLU A 237 16.67 -7.91 16.26
N TYR A 238 17.55 -7.00 15.83
CA TYR A 238 17.22 -5.97 14.83
C TYR A 238 16.67 -6.61 13.55
N GLU A 239 17.38 -7.59 12.98
CA GLU A 239 16.95 -8.24 11.73
C GLU A 239 15.62 -8.96 11.89
N SER A 240 15.43 -9.70 13.00
CA SER A 240 14.19 -10.43 13.26
C SER A 240 13.00 -9.48 13.41
N LEU A 241 13.11 -8.45 14.25
CA LEU A 241 12.02 -7.50 14.51
C LEU A 241 11.70 -6.65 13.27
N SER A 242 12.72 -6.23 12.51
CA SER A 242 12.54 -5.45 11.29
C SER A 242 11.80 -6.24 10.21
N ASN A 243 12.17 -7.52 10.03
CA ASN A 243 11.49 -8.40 9.08
C ASN A 243 10.05 -8.71 9.50
N GLU A 244 9.84 -8.97 10.78
CA GLU A 244 8.51 -9.21 11.33
C GLU A 244 7.62 -7.97 11.19
N LEU A 245 8.13 -6.78 11.51
CA LEU A 245 7.41 -5.52 11.35
C LEU A 245 6.97 -5.29 9.90
N LEU A 246 7.91 -5.42 8.95
CA LEU A 246 7.57 -5.25 7.52
C LEU A 246 6.48 -6.22 7.10
N ARG A 247 6.58 -7.49 7.48
CA ARG A 247 5.58 -8.51 7.18
C ARG A 247 4.21 -8.12 7.75
N GLN A 248 4.13 -7.73 9.02
CA GLN A 248 2.85 -7.38 9.66
C GLN A 248 2.25 -6.10 9.08
N ILE A 249 3.06 -5.11 8.72
CA ILE A 249 2.60 -3.92 7.98
C ILE A 249 1.98 -4.33 6.65
N ARG A 250 2.64 -5.18 5.87
CA ARG A 250 2.14 -5.61 4.55
C ARG A 250 0.83 -6.40 4.70
N LEU A 251 0.74 -7.30 5.67
CA LEU A 251 -0.51 -8.04 5.98
C LEU A 251 -1.65 -7.09 6.38
N ALA A 252 -1.37 -6.11 7.22
CA ALA A 252 -2.37 -5.14 7.68
C ALA A 252 -2.92 -4.29 6.54
N VAL A 253 -2.06 -3.87 5.61
CA VAL A 253 -2.47 -3.09 4.43
C VAL A 253 -3.26 -3.95 3.46
N LEU A 254 -2.84 -5.20 3.24
CA LEU A 254 -3.58 -6.16 2.43
C LEU A 254 -4.98 -6.40 3.00
N TYR A 255 -5.13 -6.61 4.31
CA TYR A 255 -6.43 -6.74 4.95
C TYR A 255 -7.26 -5.44 4.83
N ALA A 256 -6.68 -4.31 5.22
CA ALA A 256 -7.40 -3.05 5.33
C ALA A 256 -8.01 -2.58 4.00
N VAL A 257 -7.29 -2.79 2.89
CA VAL A 257 -7.72 -2.36 1.55
C VAL A 257 -8.62 -3.38 0.86
N ASN A 258 -8.41 -4.67 1.09
CA ASN A 258 -9.07 -5.73 0.33
C ASN A 258 -10.32 -6.32 1.00
N GLU A 259 -10.48 -6.16 2.31
CA GLU A 259 -11.55 -6.84 3.05
C GLU A 259 -12.57 -5.83 3.60
N ASP A 260 -13.85 -6.09 3.39
CA ASP A 260 -14.94 -5.22 3.81
C ASP A 260 -15.30 -5.44 5.30
N GLY A 261 -14.35 -5.31 6.23
CA GLY A 261 -14.58 -5.17 7.69
C GLY A 261 -15.45 -6.19 8.43
N ASN A 262 -15.97 -7.24 7.75
CA ASN A 262 -17.01 -8.15 8.23
C ASN A 262 -16.77 -9.60 7.74
N ALA A 263 -15.51 -10.07 7.69
CA ALA A 263 -15.19 -11.48 7.45
C ALA A 263 -15.47 -12.39 8.66
N GLY A 264 -16.56 -12.15 9.41
CA GLY A 264 -16.86 -12.80 10.68
C GLY A 264 -18.34 -13.11 10.95
N ARG A 265 -19.22 -13.06 9.94
CA ARG A 265 -20.59 -13.58 10.08
C ARG A 265 -20.94 -14.46 8.89
N GLY A 266 -20.61 -15.74 9.02
CA GLY A 266 -20.90 -16.72 7.98
C GLY A 266 -20.48 -18.14 8.33
N GLN A 267 -20.55 -18.55 9.60
CA GLN A 267 -20.73 -19.95 9.99
C GLN A 267 -21.54 -19.98 11.30
N ALA A 268 -22.84 -20.20 11.17
CA ALA A 268 -23.72 -20.77 12.19
C ALA A 268 -24.83 -21.52 11.45
#